data_AF-A2FH90-F1
#
_entry.id   AF-A2FH90-F1
#
_cell.length_a   1.000
_cell.length_b   1.000
_cell.length_c   1.000
_cell.angle_alpha   90.00
_cell.angle_beta   90.00
_cell.angle_gamma   90.00
#
_symmetry.space_group_name_H-M   'P 1'
#
loop_
_entity.id
_entity.type
_entity.pdbx_description
1 polymer ?
#
loop_
_entity_poly.entity_id
_entity_poly.type
_entity_poly.pdbx_seq_one_letter_code
_entity_poly.pdbx_strand_id
1 'polypeptide(L)'
;MVAGGSGSQARNDIAGSGGGLKGLDAAGKGGTQMSGGKGRVSGTFGMGGGSFDEASGGGGGYFGGGSFSYGFGNSGGGGSSYISGYKGCISVAEDYTNDNPKFSTEEGQSIHYSGIKFQNPEMIDGKGIMPSPNVTNPIAEYGHDGNGHVIIWKYIWYEKYYIDNLEAVPLIIRVKCSMPYLFGAKFDNAFYYSVISLSI
;
A
#
# COMPACT_ATOMS: atom_id res chain seq x y z
N MET A 1 6.74 0.42 -0.77
CA MET A 1 5.44 1.04 -0.43
C MET A 1 4.33 0.02 -0.67
N VAL A 2 3.16 0.18 -0.06
CA VAL A 2 1.99 -0.71 -0.16
C VAL A 2 0.76 0.16 -0.29
N ALA A 3 -0.12 -0.15 -1.24
CA ALA A 3 -1.44 0.46 -1.33
C ALA A 3 -2.49 -0.49 -0.71
N GLY A 4 -3.30 0.05 0.20
CA GLY A 4 -4.43 -0.68 0.78
C GLY A 4 -5.60 -0.78 -0.20
N GLY A 5 -6.18 -1.98 -0.33
CA GLY A 5 -7.41 -2.23 -1.09
C GLY A 5 -8.66 -2.09 -0.23
N SER A 6 -9.82 -1.99 -0.87
CA SER A 6 -11.11 -2.01 -0.18
C SER A 6 -11.47 -3.42 0.31
N GLY A 7 -12.34 -3.50 1.32
CA GLY A 7 -13.05 -4.74 1.62
C GLY A 7 -14.00 -5.13 0.48
N SER A 8 -14.48 -6.37 0.51
CA SER A 8 -15.62 -6.77 -0.32
C SER A 8 -16.93 -6.49 0.41
N GLN A 9 -18.03 -6.55 -0.33
CA GLN A 9 -19.38 -6.42 0.22
C GLN A 9 -20.29 -7.47 -0.42
N ALA A 10 -21.33 -7.87 0.30
CA ALA A 10 -22.47 -8.60 -0.26
C ALA A 10 -23.72 -7.72 -0.21
N ARG A 11 -24.60 -7.88 -1.20
CA ARG A 11 -25.89 -7.16 -1.29
C ARG A 11 -25.70 -5.63 -1.32
N ASN A 12 -26.42 -4.90 -0.47
CA ASN A 12 -26.51 -3.44 -0.47
C ASN A 12 -25.60 -2.77 0.58
N ASP A 13 -24.71 -3.52 1.22
CA ASP A 13 -23.77 -2.96 2.19
C ASP A 13 -22.64 -2.19 1.50
N ILE A 14 -22.03 -1.24 2.21
CA ILE A 14 -20.86 -0.49 1.74
C ILE A 14 -19.61 -1.07 2.42
N ALA A 15 -18.64 -1.50 1.61
CA ALA A 15 -17.33 -1.93 2.09
C ALA A 15 -16.47 -0.76 2.58
N GLY A 16 -15.54 -1.07 3.47
CA GLY A 16 -14.53 -0.12 3.92
C GLY A 16 -13.50 0.09 2.82
N SER A 17 -13.29 1.35 2.42
CA SER A 17 -12.24 1.68 1.45
C SER A 17 -10.84 1.59 2.08
N GLY A 18 -9.85 1.20 1.28
CA GLY A 18 -8.44 1.20 1.68
C GLY A 18 -7.77 2.55 1.43
N GLY A 19 -6.44 2.56 1.50
CA GLY A 19 -5.61 3.63 0.95
C GLY A 19 -4.96 4.55 1.99
N GLY A 20 -5.56 4.72 3.18
CA GLY A 20 -5.02 5.57 4.26
C GLY A 20 -4.11 4.84 5.27
N LEU A 21 -3.61 5.58 6.27
CA LEU A 21 -2.85 5.03 7.42
C LEU A 21 -3.67 3.98 8.20
N LYS A 22 -4.99 4.18 8.22
CA LYS A 22 -5.97 3.20 8.63
C LYS A 22 -6.92 2.99 7.45
N GLY A 23 -7.21 1.74 7.10
CA GLY A 23 -8.32 1.44 6.22
C GLY A 23 -9.64 1.82 6.87
N LEU A 24 -10.65 2.17 6.08
CA LEU A 24 -11.94 2.54 6.65
C LEU A 24 -12.67 1.30 7.19
N ASP A 25 -13.37 1.52 8.29
CA ASP A 25 -14.22 0.50 8.90
C ASP A 25 -15.51 0.33 8.07
N ALA A 26 -16.00 -0.90 8.05
CA ALA A 26 -17.36 -1.26 7.72
C ALA A 26 -17.88 -2.19 8.82
N ALA A 27 -18.63 -3.26 8.48
CA ALA A 27 -18.95 -4.28 9.47
C ALA A 27 -17.65 -4.97 9.98
N GLY A 28 -16.71 -5.26 9.08
CA GLY A 28 -15.31 -5.53 9.41
C GLY A 28 -14.53 -4.24 9.65
N LYS A 29 -13.61 -4.23 10.62
CA LYS A 29 -12.75 -3.06 10.90
C LYS A 29 -11.63 -2.95 9.88
N GLY A 30 -11.18 -1.73 9.62
CA GLY A 30 -10.05 -1.49 8.74
C GLY A 30 -8.70 -1.79 9.40
N GLY A 31 -7.71 -2.16 8.58
CA GLY A 31 -6.33 -2.36 9.03
C GLY A 31 -5.67 -1.06 9.46
N THR A 32 -4.68 -1.15 10.36
CA THR A 32 -3.91 0.00 10.89
C THR A 32 -2.44 -0.09 10.46
N GLN A 33 -1.56 0.73 11.03
CA GLN A 33 -0.11 0.58 10.83
C GLN A 33 0.54 -0.49 11.72
N MET A 34 -0.20 -1.06 12.67
CA MET A 34 0.37 -2.02 13.65
C MET A 34 -0.40 -3.34 13.74
N SER A 35 -1.59 -3.39 13.17
CA SER A 35 -2.47 -4.56 13.29
C SER A 35 -3.51 -4.59 12.18
N GLY A 36 -3.90 -5.79 11.79
CA GLY A 36 -5.02 -5.98 10.89
C GLY A 36 -6.35 -5.69 11.55
N GLY A 37 -7.32 -5.33 10.70
CA GLY A 37 -8.66 -4.99 11.13
C GLY A 37 -9.36 -6.18 11.77
N LYS A 38 -10.06 -5.94 12.88
CA LYS A 38 -10.86 -6.96 13.56
C LYS A 38 -12.11 -7.31 12.77
N GLY A 39 -12.47 -8.59 12.79
CA GLY A 39 -13.56 -9.16 12.05
C GLY A 39 -13.82 -10.61 12.46
N ARG A 40 -14.76 -11.29 11.78
CA ARG A 40 -14.95 -12.76 11.95
C ARG A 40 -13.62 -13.47 11.64
N VAL A 41 -12.96 -13.05 10.57
CA VAL A 41 -11.55 -13.28 10.32
C VAL A 41 -10.86 -11.93 10.38
N SER A 42 -9.89 -11.78 11.28
CA SER A 42 -9.11 -10.55 11.33
C SER A 42 -8.14 -10.51 10.14
N GLY A 43 -7.91 -9.31 9.60
CA GLY A 43 -6.79 -9.10 8.69
C GLY A 43 -5.46 -9.33 9.41
N THR A 44 -4.40 -9.52 8.63
CA THR A 44 -3.04 -9.67 9.10
C THR A 44 -2.11 -8.75 8.30
N PHE A 45 -0.81 -8.81 8.59
CA PHE A 45 0.18 -8.16 7.76
C PHE A 45 0.06 -8.66 6.31
N GLY A 46 -0.01 -7.75 5.35
CA GLY A 46 -0.18 -8.08 3.92
C GLY A 46 -1.56 -8.58 3.49
N MET A 47 -2.40 -9.12 4.39
CA MET A 47 -3.58 -9.89 4.00
C MET A 47 -4.86 -9.40 4.67
N GLY A 48 -5.92 -9.28 3.88
CA GLY A 48 -7.26 -9.07 4.40
C GLY A 48 -7.82 -10.34 5.04
N GLY A 49 -8.77 -10.16 5.97
CA GLY A 49 -9.49 -11.28 6.58
C GLY A 49 -10.26 -12.06 5.50
N GLY A 50 -10.14 -13.39 5.52
CA GLY A 50 -10.79 -14.27 4.56
C GLY A 50 -12.32 -14.26 4.63
N SER A 51 -12.95 -14.66 3.54
CA SER A 51 -14.38 -14.95 3.46
C SER A 51 -14.65 -16.40 3.90
N PHE A 52 -15.58 -16.60 4.83
CA PHE A 52 -16.14 -17.91 5.21
C PHE A 52 -17.67 -17.79 5.29
N ASP A 53 -18.42 -18.81 4.83
CA ASP A 53 -19.89 -18.90 4.89
C ASP A 53 -20.62 -17.57 4.57
N GLU A 54 -20.53 -17.11 3.31
CA GLU A 54 -21.13 -15.85 2.82
C GLU A 54 -20.52 -14.55 3.38
N ALA A 55 -19.44 -14.61 4.16
CA ALA A 55 -18.74 -13.41 4.63
C ALA A 55 -18.12 -12.60 3.50
N SER A 56 -18.15 -11.29 3.64
CA SER A 56 -17.30 -10.40 2.87
C SER A 56 -15.88 -10.41 3.41
N GLY A 57 -14.89 -10.59 2.53
CA GLY A 57 -13.47 -10.51 2.89
C GLY A 57 -13.03 -9.06 3.15
N GLY A 58 -12.03 -8.90 4.02
CA GLY A 58 -11.37 -7.61 4.21
C GLY A 58 -10.41 -7.29 3.07
N GLY A 59 -10.12 -6.00 2.87
CA GLY A 59 -9.16 -5.53 1.88
C GLY A 59 -7.73 -5.82 2.29
N GLY A 60 -6.87 -6.20 1.34
CA GLY A 60 -5.43 -6.32 1.55
C GLY A 60 -4.75 -4.95 1.77
N GLY A 61 -3.51 -4.94 2.23
CA GLY A 61 -2.76 -3.72 2.50
C GLY A 61 -1.51 -3.97 3.32
N TYR A 62 -0.90 -2.92 3.88
CA TYR A 62 0.21 -3.06 4.83
C TYR A 62 -0.22 -3.93 6.01
N PHE A 63 -1.35 -3.57 6.62
CA PHE A 63 -2.20 -4.53 7.31
C PHE A 63 -3.58 -4.54 6.67
N GLY A 64 -4.10 -5.74 6.41
CA GLY A 64 -5.41 -5.89 5.81
C GLY A 64 -6.56 -5.59 6.78
N GLY A 65 -7.73 -5.30 6.22
CA GLY A 65 -8.98 -5.16 6.97
C GLY A 65 -9.54 -6.51 7.41
N GLY A 66 -10.47 -6.48 8.37
CA GLY A 66 -11.18 -7.66 8.85
C GLY A 66 -12.38 -8.02 7.97
N SER A 67 -12.72 -9.30 7.92
CA SER A 67 -13.94 -9.81 7.30
C SER A 67 -15.14 -9.74 8.24
N PHE A 68 -16.34 -9.87 7.70
CA PHE A 68 -17.55 -9.93 8.52
C PHE A 68 -18.64 -10.77 7.86
N SER A 69 -19.36 -11.54 8.67
CA SER A 69 -20.64 -12.15 8.33
C SER A 69 -21.48 -12.29 9.59
N TYR A 70 -22.46 -11.43 9.77
CA TYR A 70 -23.53 -11.71 10.73
C TYR A 70 -24.76 -10.86 10.43
N GLY A 71 -25.92 -11.50 10.31
CA GLY A 71 -27.20 -10.82 10.12
C GLY A 71 -27.27 -10.00 8.82
N PHE A 72 -27.55 -8.70 8.95
CA PHE A 72 -27.73 -7.77 7.83
C PHE A 72 -26.43 -7.09 7.35
N GLY A 73 -25.27 -7.38 7.95
CA GLY A 73 -23.99 -6.80 7.55
C GLY A 73 -23.07 -7.87 6.95
N ASN A 74 -22.70 -7.68 5.70
CA ASN A 74 -21.70 -8.46 4.97
C ASN A 74 -20.78 -7.48 4.23
N SER A 75 -20.02 -6.67 4.98
CA SER A 75 -18.98 -5.81 4.42
C SER A 75 -17.65 -5.90 5.18
N GLY A 76 -16.55 -6.04 4.43
CA GLY A 76 -15.20 -6.09 4.95
C GLY A 76 -14.64 -4.68 5.16
N GLY A 77 -13.71 -4.55 6.10
CA GLY A 77 -12.94 -3.32 6.27
C GLY A 77 -11.85 -3.17 5.20
N GLY A 78 -11.41 -1.94 4.94
CA GLY A 78 -10.30 -1.67 4.02
C GLY A 78 -8.93 -1.97 4.65
N GLY A 79 -7.91 -2.19 3.82
CA GLY A 79 -6.53 -2.30 4.27
C GLY A 79 -5.85 -0.94 4.42
N SER A 80 -4.81 -0.87 5.26
CA SER A 80 -3.96 0.31 5.38
C SER A 80 -2.90 0.35 4.27
N SER A 81 -2.40 1.55 4.00
CA SER A 81 -1.26 1.78 3.09
C SER A 81 0.03 2.02 3.87
N TYR A 82 1.16 1.87 3.19
CA TYR A 82 2.49 2.20 3.72
C TYR A 82 3.33 2.90 2.66
N ILE A 83 3.92 4.04 2.99
CA ILE A 83 4.87 4.72 2.11
C ILE A 83 6.09 5.09 2.96
N SER A 84 7.27 4.66 2.50
CA SER A 84 8.51 4.95 3.22
C SER A 84 8.73 6.47 3.32
N GLY A 85 8.84 6.99 4.54
CA GLY A 85 8.98 8.43 4.82
C GLY A 85 7.67 9.21 4.91
N TYR A 86 6.50 8.55 4.80
CA TYR A 86 5.22 9.19 5.04
C TYR A 86 4.92 9.25 6.55
N LYS A 87 4.57 10.43 7.05
CA LYS A 87 4.32 10.65 8.48
C LYS A 87 3.21 9.73 9.00
N GLY A 88 3.49 9.03 10.09
CA GLY A 88 2.54 8.12 10.74
C GLY A 88 2.59 6.68 10.22
N CYS A 89 3.32 6.41 9.13
CA CYS A 89 3.66 5.04 8.77
C CYS A 89 4.63 4.43 9.77
N ILE A 90 4.55 3.11 9.93
CA ILE A 90 5.48 2.31 10.73
C ILE A 90 6.09 1.28 9.80
N SER A 91 7.41 1.22 9.73
CA SER A 91 8.16 0.30 8.89
C SER A 91 8.32 -1.04 9.58
N VAL A 92 8.51 -2.09 8.79
CA VAL A 92 9.09 -3.33 9.28
C VAL A 92 10.54 -3.08 9.74
N ALA A 93 10.96 -3.81 10.77
CA ALA A 93 12.36 -3.83 11.19
C ALA A 93 13.20 -4.64 10.19
N GLU A 94 14.52 -4.41 10.15
CA GLU A 94 15.44 -5.11 9.25
C GLU A 94 15.46 -6.63 9.48
N ASP A 95 15.26 -7.06 10.73
CA ASP A 95 15.23 -8.46 11.15
C ASP A 95 13.81 -9.06 11.17
N TYR A 96 12.85 -8.43 10.47
CA TYR A 96 11.49 -8.96 10.33
C TYR A 96 11.50 -10.35 9.66
N THR A 97 10.76 -11.29 10.26
CA THR A 97 10.38 -12.54 9.60
C THR A 97 8.90 -12.81 9.82
N ASN A 98 8.30 -13.71 9.01
CA ASN A 98 6.90 -14.08 9.21
C ASN A 98 6.67 -14.79 10.55
N ASP A 99 7.68 -15.50 11.08
CA ASP A 99 7.60 -16.20 12.38
C ASP A 99 7.91 -15.28 13.57
N ASN A 100 8.58 -14.14 13.31
CA ASN A 100 8.93 -13.14 14.31
C ASN A 100 8.69 -11.73 13.76
N PRO A 101 7.42 -11.33 13.61
CA PRO A 101 7.08 -10.05 13.01
C PRO A 101 7.51 -8.90 13.92
N LYS A 102 8.44 -8.08 13.42
CA LYS A 102 8.99 -6.92 14.12
C LYS A 102 8.80 -5.64 13.33
N PHE A 103 8.39 -4.59 14.03
CA PHE A 103 8.15 -3.28 13.45
C PHE A 103 9.05 -2.26 14.14
N SER A 104 9.44 -1.23 13.40
CA SER A 104 10.28 -0.15 13.93
C SER A 104 9.58 0.54 15.10
N THR A 105 10.34 0.81 16.15
CA THR A 105 9.92 1.59 17.33
C THR A 105 10.75 2.87 17.48
N GLU A 106 11.56 3.19 16.47
CA GLU A 106 12.59 4.23 16.52
C GLU A 106 12.15 5.56 15.90
N GLU A 107 12.95 6.60 16.11
CA GLU A 107 12.78 7.88 15.41
C GLU A 107 12.93 7.68 13.90
N GLY A 108 11.99 8.22 13.12
CA GLY A 108 11.93 7.92 11.69
C GLY A 108 11.28 6.57 11.36
N GLN A 109 10.50 5.98 12.27
CA GLN A 109 9.74 4.73 12.11
C GLN A 109 9.06 4.52 10.75
N SER A 110 8.71 5.58 10.02
CA SER A 110 8.14 5.49 8.67
C SER A 110 9.14 5.13 7.57
N ILE A 111 10.45 5.19 7.81
CA ILE A 111 11.49 4.95 6.81
C ILE A 111 11.79 3.45 6.78
N HIS A 112 11.74 2.87 5.59
CA HIS A 112 12.10 1.48 5.35
C HIS A 112 13.53 1.19 5.83
N TYR A 113 13.82 -0.03 6.32
CA TYR A 113 15.15 -0.38 6.84
C TYR A 113 16.28 -0.20 5.82
N SER A 114 15.98 -0.17 4.53
CA SER A 114 16.96 0.19 3.49
C SER A 114 17.44 1.64 3.52
N GLY A 115 16.86 2.50 4.36
CA GLY A 115 17.12 3.94 4.41
C GLY A 115 16.49 4.75 3.27
N ILE A 116 15.84 4.08 2.31
CA ILE A 116 15.22 4.73 1.14
C ILE A 116 13.83 5.25 1.51
N LYS A 117 13.53 6.51 1.18
CA LYS A 117 12.22 7.15 1.39
C LYS A 117 11.74 7.91 0.17
N PHE A 118 10.44 8.12 0.09
CA PHE A 118 9.83 8.99 -0.91
C PHE A 118 9.90 10.45 -0.45
N GLN A 119 10.09 11.36 -1.40
CA GLN A 119 9.98 12.80 -1.16
C GLN A 119 8.56 13.26 -1.50
N ASN A 120 7.98 14.09 -0.63
CA ASN A 120 6.61 14.59 -0.75
C ASN A 120 5.57 13.50 -1.08
N PRO A 121 5.55 12.38 -0.33
CA PRO A 121 4.59 11.32 -0.57
C PRO A 121 3.17 11.79 -0.25
N GLU A 122 2.22 11.43 -1.10
CA GLU A 122 0.79 11.59 -0.85
C GLU A 122 0.15 10.23 -0.60
N MET A 123 -0.79 10.19 0.34
CA MET A 123 -1.58 9.01 0.66
C MET A 123 -3.04 9.45 0.66
N ILE A 124 -3.81 8.93 -0.29
CA ILE A 124 -5.22 9.27 -0.49
C ILE A 124 -6.02 8.00 -0.24
N ASP A 125 -6.98 8.06 0.68
CA ASP A 125 -7.90 6.95 0.90
C ASP A 125 -8.99 6.90 -0.17
N GLY A 126 -9.68 5.77 -0.28
CA GLY A 126 -10.72 5.57 -1.30
C GLY A 126 -11.97 6.46 -1.18
N LYS A 127 -12.03 7.42 -0.24
CA LYS A 127 -13.06 8.48 -0.22
C LYS A 127 -12.55 9.82 -0.76
N GLY A 128 -11.25 9.93 -1.01
CA GLY A 128 -10.63 11.11 -1.61
C GLY A 128 -10.71 11.12 -3.13
N ILE A 129 -10.54 12.32 -3.71
CA ILE A 129 -10.29 12.49 -5.14
C ILE A 129 -8.83 12.12 -5.40
N MET A 130 -8.59 11.25 -6.38
CA MET A 130 -7.27 10.75 -6.74
C MET A 130 -7.12 10.64 -8.27
N PRO A 131 -5.90 10.66 -8.81
CA PRO A 131 -5.67 10.39 -10.22
C PRO A 131 -5.99 8.92 -10.54
N SER A 132 -6.61 8.69 -11.69
CA SER A 132 -6.87 7.33 -12.17
C SER A 132 -5.57 6.55 -12.36
N PRO A 133 -5.58 5.22 -12.18
CA PRO A 133 -4.38 4.39 -12.34
C PRO A 133 -3.83 4.38 -13.77
N ASN A 134 -4.59 4.90 -14.75
CA ASN A 134 -4.16 5.10 -16.12
C ASN A 134 -3.17 6.28 -16.20
N VAL A 135 -1.88 5.97 -16.08
CA VAL A 135 -0.80 6.97 -16.10
C VAL A 135 -0.59 7.67 -17.45
N THR A 136 -1.19 7.16 -18.52
CA THR A 136 -1.11 7.77 -19.87
C THR A 136 -2.10 8.93 -20.01
N ASN A 137 -3.28 8.80 -19.42
CA ASN A 137 -4.32 9.83 -19.41
C ASN A 137 -4.99 9.89 -18.03
N PRO A 138 -4.32 10.44 -17.01
CA PRO A 138 -4.84 10.48 -15.65
C PRO A 138 -6.04 11.42 -15.60
N ILE A 139 -7.17 10.90 -15.16
CA ILE A 139 -8.38 11.68 -14.86
C ILE A 139 -8.62 11.65 -13.35
N ALA A 140 -9.21 12.70 -12.79
CA ALA A 140 -9.57 12.70 -11.38
C ALA A 140 -10.80 11.79 -11.14
N GLU A 141 -10.71 10.90 -10.15
CA GLU A 141 -11.79 10.00 -9.75
C GLU A 141 -11.89 9.86 -8.23
N TYR A 142 -13.05 9.40 -7.74
CA TYR A 142 -13.29 9.14 -6.32
C TYR A 142 -13.03 7.67 -6.02
N GLY A 143 -11.89 7.38 -5.39
CA GLY A 143 -11.48 6.00 -5.14
C GLY A 143 -11.26 5.19 -6.43
N HIS A 144 -10.90 3.93 -6.24
CA HIS A 144 -10.81 2.93 -7.30
C HIS A 144 -11.62 1.70 -6.90
N ASP A 145 -12.31 1.08 -7.86
CA ASP A 145 -12.90 -0.23 -7.63
C ASP A 145 -11.80 -1.30 -7.57
N GLY A 146 -11.82 -2.12 -6.52
CA GLY A 146 -10.91 -3.26 -6.37
C GLY A 146 -9.61 -2.95 -5.63
N ASN A 147 -8.47 -3.20 -6.29
CA ASN A 147 -7.16 -3.16 -5.63
C ASN A 147 -6.68 -1.72 -5.38
N GLY A 148 -5.92 -1.54 -4.30
CA GLY A 148 -5.17 -0.30 -4.09
C GLY A 148 -4.09 -0.11 -5.16
N HIS A 149 -3.84 1.14 -5.54
CA HIS A 149 -2.83 1.50 -6.54
C HIS A 149 -1.71 2.35 -5.96
N VAL A 150 -0.50 2.05 -6.41
CA VAL A 150 0.68 2.87 -6.22
C VAL A 150 0.98 3.57 -7.53
N ILE A 151 1.04 4.91 -7.53
CA ILE A 151 1.46 5.70 -8.69
C ILE A 151 2.72 6.45 -8.32
N ILE A 152 3.78 6.23 -9.11
CA ILE A 152 5.07 6.89 -8.91
C ILE A 152 5.27 7.91 -10.02
N TRP A 153 5.45 9.17 -9.63
CA TRP A 153 5.80 10.27 -10.52
C TRP A 153 7.22 10.74 -10.18
N LYS A 154 8.14 10.60 -11.13
CA LYS A 154 9.50 11.20 -11.15
C LYS A 154 10.50 10.62 -10.14
N TYR A 155 11.65 10.22 -10.67
CA TYR A 155 12.90 10.09 -9.95
C TYR A 155 13.95 10.91 -10.74
N ILE A 156 14.72 11.78 -10.09
CA ILE A 156 15.94 12.38 -10.67
C ILE A 156 17.13 11.71 -9.99
N TRP A 157 17.87 10.86 -10.71
CA TRP A 157 19.17 10.36 -10.28
C TRP A 157 20.23 11.40 -10.69
N TYR A 158 21.05 11.85 -9.73
CA TYR A 158 22.31 12.52 -10.03
C TYR A 158 23.42 11.49 -9.82
N GLU A 159 23.94 10.88 -10.89
CA GLU A 159 25.20 10.15 -10.79
C GLU A 159 26.33 11.17 -10.68
N LYS A 160 27.00 11.19 -9.53
CA LYS A 160 28.22 12.00 -9.35
C LYS A 160 29.41 11.19 -9.87
N TYR A 161 29.67 11.26 -11.17
CA TYR A 161 30.97 10.84 -11.69
C TYR A 161 31.99 11.93 -11.39
N TYR A 162 33.01 11.60 -10.59
CA TYR A 162 34.25 12.39 -10.55
C TYR A 162 35.04 12.07 -11.81
N ILE A 163 34.77 12.82 -12.88
CA ILE A 163 35.71 12.98 -13.98
C ILE A 163 36.17 14.43 -13.89
N ASP A 164 37.46 14.62 -13.66
CA ASP A 164 38.07 15.95 -13.60
C ASP A 164 37.67 16.75 -14.86
N ASN A 165 36.93 17.85 -14.63
CA ASN A 165 36.54 18.88 -15.60
C ASN A 165 35.31 18.66 -16.52
N LEU A 166 34.27 17.94 -16.10
CA LEU A 166 32.94 18.09 -16.75
C LEU A 166 31.81 18.26 -15.73
N GLU A 167 31.01 19.32 -15.90
CA GLU A 167 29.81 19.57 -15.13
C GLU A 167 28.85 18.37 -15.25
N ALA A 168 28.39 17.83 -14.12
CA ALA A 168 27.52 16.65 -14.11
C ALA A 168 26.23 16.92 -14.90
N VAL A 169 26.06 16.25 -16.04
CA VAL A 169 24.81 16.32 -16.82
C VAL A 169 23.81 15.35 -16.18
N PRO A 170 22.66 15.81 -15.66
CA PRO A 170 21.69 14.91 -15.06
C PRO A 170 21.10 13.97 -16.12
N LEU A 171 21.26 12.66 -15.95
CA LEU A 171 20.55 11.68 -16.74
C LEU A 171 19.08 11.62 -16.25
N ILE A 172 18.17 12.19 -17.02
CA ILE A 172 16.75 12.23 -16.68
C ILE A 172 16.08 10.95 -17.22
N ILE A 173 15.96 9.92 -16.37
CA ILE A 173 15.11 8.75 -16.66
C ILE A 173 13.68 9.06 -16.20
N ARG A 174 12.73 9.13 -17.14
CA ARG A 174 11.31 9.35 -16.82
C ARG A 174 10.59 8.02 -16.61
N VAL A 175 10.39 7.64 -15.35
CA VAL A 175 9.55 6.49 -15.00
C VAL A 175 8.12 6.98 -14.68
N LYS A 176 7.13 6.39 -15.35
CA LYS A 176 5.71 6.49 -15.02
C LYS A 176 5.14 5.08 -14.96
N CYS A 177 4.73 4.64 -13.78
CA CYS A 177 4.08 3.33 -13.63
C CYS A 177 2.98 3.39 -12.56
N SER A 178 1.97 2.54 -12.76
CA SER A 178 0.96 2.21 -11.76
C SER A 178 1.08 0.73 -11.46
N MET A 179 1.20 0.39 -10.18
CA MET A 179 1.30 -0.98 -9.72
C MET A 179 0.09 -1.30 -8.82
N PRO A 180 -0.85 -2.16 -9.26
CA PRO A 180 -1.85 -2.69 -8.36
C PRO A 180 -1.19 -3.60 -7.32
N TYR A 181 -1.76 -3.68 -6.13
CA TYR A 181 -1.33 -4.67 -5.14
C TYR A 181 -1.61 -6.09 -5.67
N LEU A 182 -0.58 -6.82 -6.10
CA LEU A 182 -0.63 -8.25 -6.41
C LEU A 182 0.15 -9.04 -5.34
N PHE A 183 -0.48 -10.07 -4.78
CA PHE A 183 0.14 -11.01 -3.85
C PHE A 183 1.41 -11.66 -4.44
N GLY A 184 2.49 -11.65 -3.66
CA GLY A 184 3.71 -12.41 -3.94
C GLY A 184 4.64 -12.40 -2.71
N ALA A 185 4.96 -13.57 -2.17
CA ALA A 185 5.59 -13.81 -0.86
C ALA A 185 7.04 -13.33 -0.68
N LYS A 186 7.55 -12.40 -1.49
CA LYS A 186 8.89 -11.79 -1.32
C LYS A 186 8.84 -10.34 -1.76
N PHE A 187 8.83 -9.44 -0.78
CA PHE A 187 8.88 -7.98 -0.96
C PHE A 187 10.10 -7.54 -1.80
N ASP A 188 11.17 -8.32 -1.76
CA ASP A 188 12.42 -8.04 -2.48
C ASP A 188 12.28 -8.25 -4.00
N ASN A 189 11.72 -9.37 -4.44
CA ASN A 189 11.77 -9.75 -5.85
C ASN A 189 10.88 -8.88 -6.74
N ALA A 190 9.71 -8.44 -6.28
CA ALA A 190 8.83 -7.57 -7.05
C ALA A 190 9.41 -6.14 -7.21
N PHE A 191 10.08 -5.64 -6.16
CA PHE A 191 10.79 -4.37 -6.20
C PHE A 191 11.97 -4.45 -7.18
N TYR A 192 12.80 -5.51 -7.12
CA TYR A 192 13.88 -5.73 -8.07
C TYR A 192 13.38 -5.93 -9.52
N TYR A 193 12.31 -6.68 -9.76
CA TYR A 193 11.77 -6.85 -11.13
C TYR A 193 11.25 -5.54 -11.72
N SER A 194 10.59 -4.70 -10.91
CA SER A 194 10.16 -3.38 -11.36
C SER A 194 11.34 -2.46 -11.69
N VAL A 195 12.45 -2.54 -10.95
CA VAL A 195 13.69 -1.77 -11.20
C VAL A 195 14.47 -2.31 -12.40
N ILE A 196 14.55 -3.63 -12.58
CA ILE A 196 15.29 -4.28 -13.67
C ILE A 196 14.56 -4.11 -15.01
N SER A 197 13.22 -4.18 -15.03
CA SER A 197 12.43 -3.91 -16.24
C SER A 197 12.45 -2.44 -16.68
N LEU A 198 13.00 -1.53 -15.86
CA LEU A 198 13.18 -0.11 -16.17
C LEU A 198 14.62 0.22 -16.61
N SER A 199 15.50 -0.79 -16.65
CA SER A 199 16.94 -0.66 -16.97
C SER A 199 17.35 -1.38 -18.27
N ILE A 200 16.39 -1.77 -19.14
CA ILE A 200 16.65 -2.33 -20.48
C ILE A 200 15.98 -1.45 -21.53
#